data_AF-A0A150TIW2-F1
#
_entry.id   AF-A0A150TIW2-F1
#
_cell.length_a   1.000
_cell.length_b   1.000
_cell.length_c   1.000
_cell.angle_alpha   90.00
_cell.angle_beta   90.00
_cell.angle_gamma   90.00
#
_symmetry.space_group_name_H-M   'P 1'
#
loop_
_entity.id
_entity.type
_entity.pdbx_description
1 polymer ?
#
loop_
_entity_poly.entity_id
_entity_poly.type
_entity_poly.pdbx_seq_one_letter_code
_entity_poly.pdbx_strand_id
1 'polypeptide(L)'
;MQRAELIDLIHSGEIVTGADLAGADLAGADLRGAILEDVRLQGARLAGANLKESLLTGCDLAGADLTGANLTLAVFTRCSLAGAALRDATLLKAKLLASNLARADLTGAKLALALLNQVDLGAACLARTNLDRAAILDAVTASLSLAEANLKQTVLHKADLTTASLSGARFELAMLAGARLAGQSLAGLEILMTQLIGADLSGCDLSAATLTQSNFTGANLAGANLSGARAGRALFTGAKLADANLAGAHLLQSIFLRADLSDADCSGANLDQSVLAEATCLGTRFDGASLRHADLSRADVARAVFTGAALERARLHRVMDEDTEWGDRSAALADDAELTAAELWQPKERAPARTNGET
;
A
#
# COMPACT_ATOMS: atom_id res chain seq x y z
N MET A 1 17.09 5.84 -41.67
CA MET A 1 18.46 6.18 -41.19
C MET A 1 19.20 4.89 -40.88
N GLN A 2 20.52 4.82 -41.08
CA GLN A 2 21.30 3.61 -40.77
C GLN A 2 21.87 3.64 -39.34
N ARG A 3 22.22 2.46 -38.77
CA ARG A 3 22.77 2.35 -37.40
C ARG A 3 24.02 3.20 -37.18
N ALA A 4 24.98 3.18 -38.10
CA ALA A 4 26.24 3.92 -37.95
C ALA A 4 25.98 5.43 -37.94
N GLU A 5 25.16 5.91 -38.88
CA GLU A 5 24.72 7.30 -38.96
C GLU A 5 24.04 7.78 -37.67
N LEU A 6 23.14 6.97 -37.08
CA LEU A 6 22.53 7.27 -35.78
C LEU A 6 23.57 7.44 -34.67
N ILE A 7 24.50 6.50 -34.58
CA ILE A 7 25.53 6.49 -33.53
C ILE A 7 26.45 7.72 -33.68
N ASP A 8 26.82 8.06 -34.91
CA ASP A 8 27.66 9.22 -35.20
C ASP A 8 26.96 10.52 -34.78
N LEU A 9 25.66 10.69 -35.12
CA LEU A 9 24.85 11.84 -34.69
C LEU A 9 24.78 11.96 -33.16
N ILE A 10 24.55 10.84 -32.47
CA ILE A 10 24.49 10.83 -31.00
C ILE A 10 25.84 11.23 -30.39
N HIS A 11 26.95 10.68 -30.90
CA HIS A 11 28.28 10.99 -30.39
C HIS A 11 28.74 12.42 -30.71
N SER A 12 28.20 13.05 -31.75
CA SER A 12 28.38 14.48 -31.99
C SER A 12 27.46 15.37 -31.14
N GLY A 13 26.57 14.79 -30.33
CA GLY A 13 25.63 15.52 -29.48
C GLY A 13 24.46 16.13 -30.25
N GLU A 14 24.19 15.64 -31.46
CA GLU A 14 23.09 16.11 -32.28
C GLU A 14 21.75 15.55 -31.78
N ILE A 15 20.70 16.36 -31.94
CA ILE A 15 19.33 15.91 -31.69
C ILE A 15 18.85 15.13 -32.91
N VAL A 16 18.34 13.93 -32.68
CA VAL A 16 17.76 13.10 -33.73
C VAL A 16 16.25 13.27 -33.72
N THR A 17 15.72 13.99 -34.70
CA THR A 17 14.29 14.30 -34.79
C THR A 17 13.63 13.56 -35.95
N GLY A 18 12.47 12.93 -35.71
CA GLY A 18 11.57 12.41 -36.76
C GLY A 18 12.12 11.23 -37.57
N ALA A 19 13.22 10.61 -37.13
CA ALA A 19 13.85 9.53 -37.90
C ALA A 19 13.02 8.24 -37.86
N ASP A 20 12.94 7.54 -38.99
CA ASP A 20 12.39 6.18 -39.07
C ASP A 20 13.50 5.14 -38.88
N LEU A 21 13.41 4.42 -37.76
CA LEU A 21 14.27 3.33 -37.32
C LEU A 21 13.43 2.10 -36.94
N ALA A 22 12.21 1.98 -37.46
CA ALA A 22 11.35 0.84 -37.17
C ALA A 22 12.02 -0.47 -37.60
N GLY A 23 12.03 -1.46 -36.72
CA GLY A 23 12.70 -2.75 -36.95
C GLY A 23 14.22 -2.69 -37.06
N ALA A 24 14.86 -1.52 -36.84
CA ALA A 24 16.30 -1.38 -36.95
C ALA A 24 17.03 -2.29 -35.96
N ASP A 25 18.17 -2.85 -36.40
CA ASP A 25 19.05 -3.60 -35.50
C ASP A 25 20.04 -2.65 -34.81
N LEU A 26 19.75 -2.37 -33.54
CA LEU A 26 20.52 -1.53 -32.64
C LEU A 26 21.01 -2.34 -31.42
N ALA A 27 21.08 -3.66 -31.53
CA ALA A 27 21.50 -4.52 -30.44
C ALA A 27 22.93 -4.17 -29.99
N GLY A 28 23.09 -4.00 -28.67
CA GLY A 28 24.35 -3.59 -28.05
C GLY A 28 24.86 -2.20 -28.49
N ALA A 29 24.05 -1.39 -29.18
CA ALA A 29 24.47 -0.07 -29.61
C ALA A 29 24.75 0.85 -28.41
N ASP A 30 25.77 1.69 -28.55
CA ASP A 30 26.04 2.76 -27.60
C ASP A 30 25.24 3.99 -28.01
N LEU A 31 24.17 4.27 -27.25
CA LEU A 31 23.24 5.37 -27.47
C LEU A 31 23.18 6.25 -26.20
N ARG A 32 24.28 6.30 -25.44
CA ARG A 32 24.38 7.07 -24.20
C ARG A 32 24.16 8.56 -24.49
N GLY A 33 23.36 9.21 -23.65
CA GLY A 33 23.08 10.63 -23.78
C GLY A 33 22.31 11.02 -25.04
N ALA A 34 21.80 10.05 -25.81
CA ALA A 34 21.03 10.32 -27.02
C ALA A 34 19.84 11.23 -26.72
N ILE A 35 19.61 12.23 -27.58
CA ILE A 35 18.42 13.08 -27.53
C ILE A 35 17.58 12.75 -28.76
N LEU A 36 16.47 12.04 -28.54
CA LEU A 36 15.59 11.53 -29.57
C LEU A 36 14.21 12.19 -29.46
N GLU A 37 13.74 12.79 -30.56
CA GLU A 37 12.46 13.48 -30.64
C GLU A 37 11.62 12.91 -31.77
N ASP A 38 10.42 12.41 -31.47
CA ASP A 38 9.48 11.87 -32.46
C ASP A 38 10.09 10.78 -33.37
N VAL A 39 11.05 10.01 -32.85
CA VAL A 39 11.71 8.92 -33.58
C VAL A 39 10.86 7.65 -33.54
N ARG A 40 10.72 6.98 -34.68
CA ARG A 40 10.00 5.70 -34.79
C ARG A 40 10.99 4.54 -34.58
N LEU A 41 10.87 3.86 -33.46
CA LEU A 41 11.64 2.68 -33.03
C LEU A 41 10.77 1.42 -32.87
N GLN A 42 9.58 1.43 -33.48
CA GLN A 42 8.63 0.31 -33.38
C GLN A 42 9.31 -1.00 -33.81
N GLY A 43 9.27 -2.01 -32.93
CA GLY A 43 9.89 -3.32 -33.18
C GLY A 43 11.41 -3.30 -33.34
N ALA A 44 12.10 -2.19 -33.04
CA ALA A 44 13.55 -2.12 -33.13
C ALA A 44 14.20 -3.11 -32.14
N ARG A 45 15.35 -3.67 -32.54
CA ARG A 45 16.15 -4.56 -31.69
C ARG A 45 17.15 -3.72 -30.91
N LEU A 46 16.92 -3.50 -29.63
CA LEU A 46 17.73 -2.72 -28.71
C LEU A 46 18.28 -3.59 -27.56
N ALA A 47 18.28 -4.91 -27.71
CA ALA A 47 18.75 -5.83 -26.69
C ALA A 47 20.19 -5.50 -26.29
N GLY A 48 20.42 -5.32 -24.99
CA GLY A 48 21.72 -4.92 -24.43
C GLY A 48 22.22 -3.53 -24.84
N ALA A 49 21.42 -2.72 -25.56
CA ALA A 49 21.82 -1.37 -25.94
C ALA A 49 22.00 -0.48 -24.69
N ASN A 50 22.89 0.49 -24.80
CA ASN A 50 23.20 1.42 -23.73
C ASN A 50 22.56 2.77 -24.02
N LEU A 51 21.38 3.01 -23.43
CA LEU A 51 20.67 4.30 -23.48
C LEU A 51 20.78 5.04 -22.15
N LYS A 52 21.87 4.84 -21.41
CA LYS A 52 22.08 5.54 -20.14
C LYS A 52 22.05 7.06 -20.39
N GLU A 53 21.34 7.78 -19.52
CA GLU A 53 21.20 9.25 -19.55
C GLU A 53 20.60 9.81 -20.85
N SER A 54 19.91 8.99 -21.66
CA SER A 54 19.23 9.46 -22.86
C SER A 54 17.91 10.19 -22.55
N LEU A 55 17.52 11.07 -23.46
CA LEU A 55 16.26 11.81 -23.45
C LEU A 55 15.44 11.38 -24.66
N LEU A 56 14.26 10.82 -24.42
CA LEU A 56 13.32 10.42 -25.45
C LEU A 56 12.01 11.19 -25.26
N THR A 57 11.61 11.94 -26.29
CA THR A 57 10.35 12.69 -26.31
C THR A 57 9.54 12.24 -27.51
N GLY A 58 8.28 11.85 -27.29
CA GLY A 58 7.36 11.49 -28.40
C GLY A 58 7.76 10.25 -29.21
N CYS A 59 8.76 9.49 -28.76
CA CYS A 59 9.27 8.34 -29.51
C CYS A 59 8.30 7.15 -29.43
N ASP A 60 8.21 6.39 -30.52
CA ASP A 60 7.43 5.15 -30.59
C ASP A 60 8.35 3.93 -30.54
N LEU A 61 8.44 3.29 -29.37
CA LEU A 61 9.16 2.05 -29.10
C LEU A 61 8.19 0.86 -28.95
N ALA A 62 6.97 0.93 -29.49
CA ALA A 62 6.02 -0.17 -29.38
C ALA A 62 6.62 -1.49 -29.91
N GLY A 63 6.53 -2.56 -29.11
CA GLY A 63 7.08 -3.88 -29.44
C GLY A 63 8.61 -3.94 -29.60
N ALA A 64 9.35 -2.89 -29.24
CA ALA A 64 10.81 -2.92 -29.31
C ALA A 64 11.39 -3.92 -28.30
N ASP A 65 12.50 -4.56 -28.67
CA ASP A 65 13.25 -5.46 -27.79
C ASP A 65 14.34 -4.67 -27.05
N LEU A 66 14.08 -4.32 -25.79
CA LEU A 66 14.98 -3.66 -24.85
C LEU A 66 15.53 -4.64 -23.80
N THR A 67 15.53 -5.94 -24.09
CA THR A 67 15.98 -6.98 -23.14
C THR A 67 17.41 -6.69 -22.68
N GLY A 68 17.63 -6.59 -21.38
CA GLY A 68 18.94 -6.30 -20.78
C GLY A 68 19.52 -4.92 -21.11
N ALA A 69 18.75 -4.01 -21.72
CA ALA A 69 19.22 -2.68 -22.06
C ALA A 69 19.55 -1.87 -20.79
N ASN A 70 20.54 -0.98 -20.90
CA ASN A 70 20.86 -0.03 -19.85
C ASN A 70 20.11 1.29 -20.10
N LEU A 71 19.05 1.53 -19.32
CA LEU A 71 18.21 2.72 -19.32
C LEU A 71 18.44 3.56 -18.05
N THR A 72 19.58 3.38 -17.38
CA THR A 72 19.89 4.11 -16.14
C THR A 72 19.81 5.62 -16.39
N LEU A 73 19.05 6.34 -15.55
CA LEU A 73 18.82 7.78 -15.68
C LEU A 73 18.19 8.25 -17.01
N ALA A 74 17.69 7.33 -17.85
CA ALA A 74 16.99 7.70 -19.07
C ALA A 74 15.67 8.39 -18.74
N VAL A 75 15.26 9.33 -19.60
CA VAL A 75 14.01 10.09 -19.46
C VAL A 75 13.14 9.83 -20.68
N PHE A 76 11.96 9.28 -20.45
CA PHE A 76 10.91 9.07 -21.45
C PHE A 76 9.76 10.02 -21.18
N THR A 77 9.46 10.89 -22.13
CA THR A 77 8.32 11.81 -22.07
C THR A 77 7.40 11.53 -23.23
N ARG A 78 6.14 11.17 -22.94
CA ARG A 78 5.12 10.90 -23.96
C ARG A 78 5.56 9.84 -24.99
N CYS A 79 6.30 8.83 -24.53
CA CYS A 79 6.74 7.75 -25.40
C CYS A 79 5.75 6.58 -25.38
N SER A 80 5.71 5.82 -26.47
CA SER A 80 5.02 4.53 -26.53
C SER A 80 6.04 3.41 -26.34
N LEU A 81 5.87 2.59 -25.30
CA LEU A 81 6.58 1.33 -25.06
C LEU A 81 5.59 0.16 -24.98
N ALA A 82 4.42 0.31 -25.61
CA ALA A 82 3.37 -0.70 -25.54
C ALA A 82 3.89 -2.04 -26.11
N GLY A 83 3.78 -3.11 -25.31
CA GLY A 83 4.27 -4.44 -25.68
C GLY A 83 5.79 -4.57 -25.84
N ALA A 84 6.58 -3.57 -25.42
CA ALA A 84 8.04 -3.66 -25.47
C ALA A 84 8.57 -4.73 -24.51
N ALA A 85 9.65 -5.41 -24.91
CA ALA A 85 10.34 -6.37 -24.06
C ALA A 85 11.45 -5.66 -23.27
N LEU A 86 11.27 -5.50 -21.97
CA LEU A 86 12.19 -4.83 -21.03
C LEU A 86 12.77 -5.81 -20.00
N ARG A 87 12.77 -7.12 -20.32
CA ARG A 87 13.24 -8.17 -19.42
C ARG A 87 14.66 -7.90 -18.98
N ASP A 88 14.92 -7.98 -17.68
CA ASP A 88 16.23 -7.75 -17.06
C ASP A 88 16.89 -6.39 -17.40
N ALA A 89 16.13 -5.44 -17.97
CA ALA A 89 16.62 -4.10 -18.28
C ALA A 89 16.92 -3.33 -16.98
N THR A 90 17.91 -2.43 -17.05
CA THR A 90 18.26 -1.57 -15.91
C THR A 90 17.68 -0.19 -16.10
N LEU A 91 16.60 0.12 -15.37
CA LEU A 91 15.92 1.43 -15.32
C LEU A 91 16.20 2.17 -14.00
N LEU A 92 17.38 1.97 -13.41
CA LEU A 92 17.77 2.63 -12.16
C LEU A 92 17.65 4.15 -12.30
N LYS A 93 16.82 4.78 -11.46
CA LYS A 93 16.54 6.22 -11.49
C LYS A 93 15.99 6.74 -12.82
N ALA A 94 15.45 5.88 -13.69
CA ALA A 94 14.81 6.30 -14.93
C ALA A 94 13.53 7.09 -14.63
N LYS A 95 13.15 7.98 -15.54
CA LYS A 95 11.92 8.76 -15.44
C LYS A 95 11.04 8.47 -16.64
N LEU A 96 9.80 8.07 -16.39
CA LEU A 96 8.79 7.86 -17.41
C LEU A 96 7.60 8.75 -17.07
N LEU A 97 7.33 9.73 -17.93
CA LEU A 97 6.26 10.70 -17.78
C LEU A 97 5.28 10.56 -18.94
N ALA A 98 3.99 10.44 -18.64
CA ALA A 98 2.91 10.40 -19.63
C ALA A 98 3.14 9.35 -20.74
N SER A 99 3.78 8.23 -20.40
CA SER A 99 4.23 7.22 -21.37
C SER A 99 3.40 5.95 -21.27
N ASN A 100 3.24 5.26 -22.40
CA ASN A 100 2.45 4.04 -22.47
C ASN A 100 3.34 2.80 -22.34
N LEU A 101 3.20 2.02 -21.27
CA LEU A 101 3.86 0.73 -21.06
C LEU A 101 2.85 -0.43 -21.06
N ALA A 102 1.65 -0.25 -21.61
CA ALA A 102 0.64 -1.28 -21.64
C ALA A 102 1.17 -2.55 -22.29
N ARG A 103 1.00 -3.70 -21.63
CA ARG A 103 1.49 -5.02 -22.05
C ARG A 103 3.02 -5.14 -22.18
N ALA A 104 3.80 -4.18 -21.68
CA ALA A 104 5.26 -4.31 -21.67
C ALA A 104 5.69 -5.44 -20.72
N ASP A 105 6.73 -6.17 -21.09
CA ASP A 105 7.33 -7.21 -20.24
C ASP A 105 8.56 -6.64 -19.52
N LEU A 106 8.40 -6.22 -18.28
CA LEU A 106 9.48 -5.76 -17.40
C LEU A 106 9.99 -6.87 -16.47
N THR A 107 9.75 -8.15 -16.77
CA THR A 107 10.14 -9.25 -15.86
C THR A 107 11.62 -9.15 -15.47
N GLY A 108 11.92 -9.16 -14.17
CA GLY A 108 13.30 -9.07 -13.66
C GLY A 108 13.99 -7.70 -13.81
N ALA A 109 13.31 -6.70 -14.36
CA ALA A 109 13.89 -5.38 -14.55
C ALA A 109 14.20 -4.68 -13.21
N LYS A 110 15.23 -3.81 -13.26
CA LYS A 110 15.71 -3.05 -12.10
C LYS A 110 15.18 -1.63 -12.17
N LEU A 111 14.13 -1.32 -11.42
CA LEU A 111 13.45 -0.02 -11.39
C LEU A 111 13.70 0.74 -10.07
N ALA A 112 14.74 0.39 -9.32
CA ALA A 112 15.02 1.08 -8.07
C ALA A 112 15.13 2.60 -8.29
N LEU A 113 14.51 3.39 -7.42
CA LEU A 113 14.43 4.86 -7.52
C LEU A 113 13.84 5.41 -8.84
N ALA A 114 13.18 4.58 -9.65
CA ALA A 114 12.53 5.05 -10.87
C ALA A 114 11.27 5.87 -10.55
N LEU A 115 10.95 6.82 -11.42
CA LEU A 115 9.74 7.63 -11.33
C LEU A 115 8.85 7.32 -12.54
N LEU A 116 7.70 6.71 -12.29
CA LEU A 116 6.68 6.42 -13.30
C LEU A 116 5.46 7.28 -12.98
N ASN A 117 5.28 8.37 -13.72
CA ASN A 117 4.22 9.35 -13.49
C ASN A 117 3.27 9.43 -14.69
N GLN A 118 1.97 9.31 -14.45
CA GLN A 118 0.94 9.33 -15.49
C GLN A 118 1.18 8.28 -16.58
N VAL A 119 1.64 7.09 -16.18
CA VAL A 119 1.95 6.00 -17.12
C VAL A 119 0.78 5.05 -17.28
N ASP A 120 0.69 4.41 -18.44
CA ASP A 120 -0.19 3.25 -18.62
C ASP A 120 0.62 1.96 -18.37
N LEU A 121 0.30 1.22 -17.30
CA LEU A 121 0.86 -0.10 -16.99
C LEU A 121 -0.19 -1.22 -17.18
N GLY A 122 -1.25 -0.96 -17.93
CA GLY A 122 -2.32 -1.91 -18.21
C GLY A 122 -1.78 -3.22 -18.78
N ALA A 123 -2.04 -4.33 -18.09
CA ALA A 123 -1.55 -5.66 -18.41
C ALA A 123 -0.01 -5.78 -18.56
N ALA A 124 0.76 -4.83 -18.01
CA ALA A 124 2.21 -4.94 -17.98
C ALA A 124 2.66 -6.03 -16.98
N CYS A 125 3.80 -6.67 -17.27
CA CYS A 125 4.40 -7.67 -16.40
C CYS A 125 5.59 -7.07 -15.65
N LEU A 126 5.44 -6.82 -14.36
CA LEU A 126 6.51 -6.43 -13.44
C LEU A 126 6.92 -7.58 -12.51
N ALA A 127 6.75 -8.82 -12.97
CA ALA A 127 7.10 -9.99 -12.17
C ALA A 127 8.59 -10.00 -11.82
N ARG A 128 8.93 -10.25 -10.54
CA ARG A 128 10.30 -10.28 -10.02
C ARG A 128 11.10 -8.98 -10.25
N THR A 129 10.41 -7.86 -10.48
CA THR A 129 11.07 -6.56 -10.61
C THR A 129 11.56 -6.06 -9.26
N ASN A 130 12.64 -5.28 -9.29
CA ASN A 130 13.06 -4.51 -8.13
C ASN A 130 12.53 -3.08 -8.23
N LEU A 131 11.51 -2.76 -7.43
CA LEU A 131 10.89 -1.43 -7.33
C LEU A 131 11.35 -0.66 -6.09
N ASP A 132 12.48 -1.04 -5.47
CA ASP A 132 12.97 -0.40 -4.25
C ASP A 132 13.04 1.13 -4.40
N ARG A 133 12.29 1.85 -3.57
CA ARG A 133 12.14 3.32 -3.60
C ARG A 133 11.62 3.92 -4.91
N ALA A 134 11.00 3.12 -5.78
CA ALA A 134 10.33 3.62 -6.97
C ALA A 134 9.05 4.38 -6.58
N ALA A 135 8.64 5.35 -7.41
CA ALA A 135 7.35 6.00 -7.29
C ALA A 135 6.54 5.75 -8.55
N ILE A 136 5.36 5.13 -8.37
CA ILE A 136 4.36 4.92 -9.41
C ILE A 136 3.15 5.78 -9.04
N LEU A 137 2.95 6.85 -9.80
CA LEU A 137 1.97 7.90 -9.52
C LEU A 137 1.04 8.06 -10.71
N ASP A 138 -0.26 8.21 -10.44
CA ASP A 138 -1.31 8.41 -11.45
C ASP A 138 -1.27 7.38 -12.59
N ALA A 139 -0.96 6.12 -12.25
CA ALA A 139 -0.78 5.06 -13.23
C ALA A 139 -2.06 4.24 -13.45
N VAL A 140 -2.32 3.87 -14.71
CA VAL A 140 -3.29 2.83 -15.05
C VAL A 140 -2.66 1.48 -14.73
N THR A 141 -3.31 0.67 -13.88
CA THR A 141 -2.73 -0.57 -13.32
C THR A 141 -3.64 -1.80 -13.53
N ALA A 142 -4.63 -1.67 -14.42
CA ALA A 142 -5.55 -2.76 -14.74
C ALA A 142 -4.80 -4.02 -15.21
N SER A 143 -5.08 -5.16 -14.59
CA SER A 143 -4.43 -6.45 -14.90
C SER A 143 -2.89 -6.44 -14.77
N LEU A 144 -2.32 -5.51 -14.03
CA LEU A 144 -0.88 -5.43 -13.79
C LEU A 144 -0.39 -6.67 -13.03
N SER A 145 0.74 -7.26 -13.45
CA SER A 145 1.40 -8.29 -12.64
C SER A 145 2.55 -7.71 -11.84
N LEU A 146 2.48 -7.83 -10.51
CA LEU A 146 3.56 -7.54 -9.55
C LEU A 146 4.03 -8.82 -8.85
N ALA A 147 3.81 -9.99 -9.47
CA ALA A 147 4.15 -11.28 -8.87
C ALA A 147 5.64 -11.32 -8.47
N GLU A 148 5.92 -11.68 -7.21
CA GLU A 148 7.28 -11.74 -6.65
C GLU A 148 8.09 -10.42 -6.77
N ALA A 149 7.44 -9.29 -7.03
CA ALA A 149 8.11 -8.00 -7.09
C ALA A 149 8.56 -7.55 -5.69
N ASN A 150 9.70 -6.85 -5.62
CA ASN A 150 10.16 -6.19 -4.41
C ASN A 150 9.66 -4.75 -4.38
N LEU A 151 8.69 -4.46 -3.51
CA LEU A 151 8.09 -3.12 -3.33
C LEU A 151 8.60 -2.40 -2.07
N LYS A 152 9.86 -2.62 -1.71
CA LYS A 152 10.49 -1.94 -0.57
C LYS A 152 10.47 -0.42 -0.77
N GLN A 153 9.92 0.33 0.18
CA GLN A 153 9.82 1.79 0.12
C GLN A 153 9.17 2.33 -1.17
N THR A 154 8.39 1.51 -1.87
CA THR A 154 7.73 1.91 -3.13
C THR A 154 6.48 2.72 -2.84
N VAL A 155 6.24 3.74 -3.66
CA VAL A 155 5.02 4.54 -3.61
C VAL A 155 4.05 4.09 -4.71
N LEU A 156 2.84 3.72 -4.31
CA LEU A 156 1.70 3.32 -5.14
C LEU A 156 0.44 4.06 -4.64
N HIS A 157 0.50 5.39 -4.62
CA HIS A 157 -0.57 6.21 -4.05
C HIS A 157 -1.84 6.12 -4.90
N LYS A 158 -2.98 5.77 -4.28
CA LYS A 158 -4.29 5.63 -4.95
C LYS A 158 -4.30 4.71 -6.18
N ALA A 159 -3.35 3.78 -6.28
CA ALA A 159 -3.35 2.80 -7.35
C ALA A 159 -4.58 1.88 -7.27
N ASP A 160 -5.16 1.54 -8.42
CA ASP A 160 -6.21 0.52 -8.49
C ASP A 160 -5.58 -0.86 -8.75
N LEU A 161 -5.38 -1.60 -7.67
CA LEU A 161 -4.79 -2.94 -7.68
C LEU A 161 -5.85 -4.05 -7.61
N THR A 162 -7.14 -3.72 -7.81
CA THR A 162 -8.24 -4.69 -7.69
C THR A 162 -8.12 -5.86 -8.67
N THR A 163 -7.51 -5.64 -9.83
CA THR A 163 -7.29 -6.66 -10.86
C THR A 163 -5.82 -7.08 -11.00
N ALA A 164 -4.95 -6.53 -10.16
CA ALA A 164 -3.52 -6.83 -10.22
C ALA A 164 -3.22 -8.24 -9.67
N SER A 165 -2.14 -8.85 -10.15
CA SER A 165 -1.56 -10.05 -9.53
C SER A 165 -0.48 -9.64 -8.53
N LEU A 166 -0.68 -9.98 -7.26
CA LEU A 166 0.22 -9.62 -6.15
C LEU A 166 0.90 -10.86 -5.53
N SER A 167 0.82 -12.03 -6.18
CA SER A 167 1.30 -13.30 -5.62
C SER A 167 2.79 -13.23 -5.29
N GLY A 168 3.15 -13.47 -4.02
CA GLY A 168 4.55 -13.44 -3.58
C GLY A 168 5.20 -12.05 -3.60
N ALA A 169 4.45 -10.99 -3.92
CA ALA A 169 4.96 -9.62 -3.83
C ALA A 169 5.34 -9.29 -2.39
N ARG A 170 6.42 -8.52 -2.21
CA ARG A 170 6.90 -8.11 -0.89
C ARG A 170 6.72 -6.62 -0.71
N PHE A 171 5.97 -6.24 0.32
CA PHE A 171 5.77 -4.85 0.71
C PHE A 171 6.49 -4.62 2.03
N GLU A 172 7.54 -3.80 2.00
CA GLU A 172 8.26 -3.39 3.19
C GLU A 172 8.37 -1.87 3.16
N LEU A 173 7.84 -1.17 4.17
CA LEU A 173 7.84 0.30 4.21
C LEU A 173 7.18 0.95 2.98
N ALA A 174 6.31 0.22 2.28
CA ALA A 174 5.64 0.72 1.08
C ALA A 174 4.54 1.75 1.43
N MET A 175 4.20 2.60 0.47
CA MET A 175 3.15 3.61 0.61
C MET A 175 2.00 3.34 -0.37
N LEU A 176 0.91 2.79 0.14
CA LEU A 176 -0.32 2.40 -0.55
C LEU A 176 -1.53 3.23 -0.07
N ALA A 177 -1.29 4.46 0.41
CA ALA A 177 -2.36 5.30 0.92
C ALA A 177 -3.44 5.52 -0.14
N GLY A 178 -4.70 5.24 0.21
CA GLY A 178 -5.86 5.33 -0.68
C GLY A 178 -5.92 4.32 -1.82
N ALA A 179 -5.05 3.30 -1.84
CA ALA A 179 -5.07 2.27 -2.89
C ALA A 179 -6.35 1.41 -2.82
N ARG A 180 -6.78 0.89 -3.97
CA ARG A 180 -7.93 -0.03 -4.07
C ARG A 180 -7.41 -1.45 -4.23
N LEU A 181 -7.73 -2.31 -3.27
CA LEU A 181 -7.35 -3.73 -3.23
C LEU A 181 -8.56 -4.66 -3.01
N ALA A 182 -9.80 -4.14 -2.99
CA ALA A 182 -10.99 -4.90 -2.66
C ALA A 182 -11.06 -6.28 -3.34
N GLY A 183 -11.34 -7.32 -2.55
CA GLY A 183 -11.44 -8.72 -2.99
C GLY A 183 -10.11 -9.42 -3.34
N GLN A 184 -8.96 -8.78 -3.14
CA GLN A 184 -7.66 -9.40 -3.44
C GLN A 184 -7.30 -10.54 -2.49
N SER A 185 -6.56 -11.51 -3.01
CA SER A 185 -5.88 -12.51 -2.19
C SER A 185 -4.47 -12.02 -1.84
N LEU A 186 -4.31 -11.66 -0.56
CA LEU A 186 -3.08 -11.23 0.08
C LEU A 186 -2.60 -12.25 1.14
N ALA A 187 -3.17 -13.46 1.11
CA ALA A 187 -2.91 -14.52 2.06
C ALA A 187 -1.41 -14.86 2.14
N GLY A 188 -0.89 -14.93 3.36
CA GLY A 188 0.50 -15.25 3.64
C GLY A 188 1.55 -14.23 3.17
N LEU A 189 1.15 -13.11 2.56
CA LEU A 189 2.11 -12.12 2.07
C LEU A 189 2.83 -11.38 3.20
N GLU A 190 4.03 -10.90 2.90
CA GLU A 190 4.80 -10.00 3.75
C GLU A 190 4.45 -8.54 3.41
N ILE A 191 3.66 -7.91 4.29
CA ILE A 191 3.21 -6.53 4.21
C ILE A 191 3.64 -5.79 5.48
N LEU A 192 4.94 -5.54 5.59
CA LEU A 192 5.60 -5.04 6.79
C LEU A 192 5.70 -3.53 6.77
N MET A 193 5.41 -2.89 7.91
CA MET A 193 5.61 -1.44 8.10
C MET A 193 4.99 -0.56 7.00
N THR A 194 3.92 -1.04 6.38
CA THR A 194 3.38 -0.48 5.13
C THR A 194 2.23 0.48 5.43
N GLN A 195 2.16 1.58 4.70
CA GLN A 195 1.13 2.61 4.87
C GLN A 195 -0.07 2.32 3.96
N LEU A 196 -1.16 1.83 4.55
CA LEU A 196 -2.46 1.51 3.93
C LEU A 196 -3.55 2.48 4.38
N ILE A 197 -3.16 3.71 4.73
CA ILE A 197 -4.05 4.75 5.24
C ILE A 197 -5.17 5.01 4.21
N GLY A 198 -6.43 4.84 4.65
CA GLY A 198 -7.61 5.04 3.80
C GLY A 198 -7.70 4.10 2.59
N ALA A 199 -6.92 3.02 2.54
CA ALA A 199 -7.01 2.03 1.46
C ALA A 199 -8.31 1.23 1.56
N ASP A 200 -8.79 0.75 0.40
CA ASP A 200 -9.95 -0.14 0.31
C ASP A 200 -9.47 -1.59 0.19
N LEU A 201 -9.56 -2.33 1.30
CA LEU A 201 -9.27 -3.76 1.43
C LEU A 201 -10.53 -4.59 1.72
N SER A 202 -11.73 -4.07 1.39
CA SER A 202 -12.98 -4.79 1.64
C SER A 202 -12.98 -6.17 0.99
N GLY A 203 -13.39 -7.19 1.75
CA GLY A 203 -13.43 -8.58 1.29
C GLY A 203 -12.07 -9.19 0.91
N CYS A 204 -10.93 -8.56 1.27
CA CYS A 204 -9.62 -9.15 0.99
C CYS A 204 -9.37 -10.40 1.84
N ASP A 205 -8.64 -11.36 1.27
CA ASP A 205 -8.04 -12.45 2.04
C ASP A 205 -6.63 -12.05 2.50
N LEU A 206 -6.49 -11.73 3.78
CA LEU A 206 -5.25 -11.41 4.48
C LEU A 206 -4.85 -12.56 5.44
N SER A 207 -5.42 -13.76 5.28
CA SER A 207 -5.18 -14.87 6.19
C SER A 207 -3.69 -15.23 6.26
N ALA A 208 -3.20 -15.45 7.47
CA ALA A 208 -1.78 -15.71 7.76
C ALA A 208 -0.78 -14.66 7.23
N ALA A 209 -1.23 -13.50 6.73
CA ALA A 209 -0.35 -12.44 6.24
C ALA A 209 0.47 -11.83 7.39
N THR A 210 1.67 -11.36 7.09
CA THR A 210 2.51 -10.66 8.07
C THR A 210 2.34 -9.15 7.88
N LEU A 211 1.62 -8.53 8.80
CA LEU A 211 1.16 -7.13 8.77
C LEU A 211 1.81 -6.26 9.86
N THR A 212 2.91 -6.74 10.44
CA THR A 212 3.52 -6.15 11.64
C THR A 212 3.91 -4.69 11.40
N GLN A 213 3.53 -3.82 12.33
CA GLN A 213 3.75 -2.37 12.28
C GLN A 213 3.14 -1.65 11.05
N SER A 214 2.22 -2.28 10.33
CA SER A 214 1.52 -1.64 9.21
C SER A 214 0.40 -0.71 9.69
N ASN A 215 0.09 0.29 8.87
CA ASN A 215 -0.84 1.35 9.20
C ASN A 215 -2.08 1.30 8.32
N PHE A 216 -3.20 0.91 8.89
CA PHE A 216 -4.53 0.82 8.33
C PHE A 216 -5.45 1.96 8.81
N THR A 217 -4.91 3.09 9.26
CA THR A 217 -5.73 4.22 9.75
C THR A 217 -6.78 4.62 8.71
N GLY A 218 -8.06 4.59 9.09
CA GLY A 218 -9.19 4.90 8.22
C GLY A 218 -9.41 3.95 7.03
N ALA A 219 -8.70 2.82 6.96
CA ALA A 219 -8.85 1.85 5.88
C ALA A 219 -10.19 1.11 5.97
N ASN A 220 -10.68 0.65 4.82
CA ASN A 220 -11.86 -0.21 4.75
C ASN A 220 -11.42 -1.68 4.66
N LEU A 221 -11.66 -2.46 5.71
CA LEU A 221 -11.44 -3.91 5.79
C LEU A 221 -12.76 -4.66 6.04
N ALA A 222 -13.91 -4.08 5.70
CA ALA A 222 -15.20 -4.74 5.89
C ALA A 222 -15.24 -6.11 5.20
N GLY A 223 -15.63 -7.15 5.94
CA GLY A 223 -15.66 -8.54 5.47
C GLY A 223 -14.29 -9.15 5.11
N ALA A 224 -13.17 -8.49 5.45
CA ALA A 224 -11.85 -9.04 5.16
C ALA A 224 -11.52 -10.23 6.07
N ASN A 225 -10.77 -11.19 5.54
CA ASN A 225 -10.28 -12.35 6.29
C ASN A 225 -8.85 -12.11 6.78
N LEU A 226 -8.66 -11.77 8.05
CA LEU A 226 -7.37 -11.66 8.74
C LEU A 226 -7.07 -12.86 9.65
N SER A 227 -7.74 -14.00 9.46
CA SER A 227 -7.53 -15.16 10.34
C SER A 227 -6.06 -15.60 10.38
N GLY A 228 -5.52 -15.78 11.60
CA GLY A 228 -4.12 -16.11 11.82
C GLY A 228 -3.09 -15.07 11.36
N ALA A 229 -3.52 -13.87 10.94
CA ALA A 229 -2.60 -12.82 10.49
C ALA A 229 -1.70 -12.33 11.63
N ARG A 230 -0.46 -11.92 11.30
CA ARG A 230 0.52 -11.36 12.25
C ARG A 230 0.55 -9.84 12.15
N ALA A 231 -0.35 -9.16 12.85
CA ALA A 231 -0.49 -7.70 12.83
C ALA A 231 -0.10 -7.05 14.17
N GLY A 232 0.93 -7.57 14.83
CA GLY A 232 1.48 -6.97 16.04
C GLY A 232 1.90 -5.52 15.81
N ARG A 233 1.54 -4.62 16.73
CA ARG A 233 1.81 -3.17 16.65
C ARG A 233 1.24 -2.49 15.41
N ALA A 234 0.25 -3.08 14.75
CA ALA A 234 -0.44 -2.45 13.63
C ALA A 234 -1.40 -1.35 14.11
N LEU A 235 -1.62 -0.35 13.26
CA LEU A 235 -2.54 0.77 13.53
C LEU A 235 -3.83 0.59 12.73
N PHE A 236 -4.94 0.45 13.41
CA PHE A 236 -6.30 0.35 12.85
C PHE A 236 -7.18 1.54 13.29
N THR A 237 -6.59 2.67 13.67
CA THR A 237 -7.34 3.84 14.15
C THR A 237 -8.40 4.28 13.14
N GLY A 238 -9.67 4.28 13.55
CA GLY A 238 -10.79 4.63 12.67
C GLY A 238 -10.99 3.69 11.46
N ALA A 239 -10.35 2.52 11.44
CA ALA A 239 -10.54 1.54 10.38
C ALA A 239 -11.92 0.89 10.47
N LYS A 240 -12.45 0.46 9.32
CA LYS A 240 -13.72 -0.27 9.23
C LYS A 240 -13.43 -1.76 9.09
N LEU A 241 -13.80 -2.55 10.08
CA LEU A 241 -13.62 -4.00 10.15
C LEU A 241 -14.95 -4.73 10.40
N ALA A 242 -16.08 -4.10 10.06
CA ALA A 242 -17.38 -4.75 10.17
C ALA A 242 -17.37 -6.11 9.43
N ASP A 243 -17.90 -7.16 10.05
CA ASP A 243 -17.91 -8.54 9.55
C ASP A 243 -16.52 -9.16 9.26
N ALA A 244 -15.42 -8.53 9.68
CA ALA A 244 -14.09 -9.06 9.42
C ALA A 244 -13.79 -10.29 10.28
N ASN A 245 -13.06 -11.26 9.71
CA ASN A 245 -12.59 -12.44 10.44
C ASN A 245 -11.16 -12.22 10.94
N LEU A 246 -10.96 -12.00 12.24
CA LEU A 246 -9.66 -11.90 12.91
C LEU A 246 -9.36 -13.13 13.79
N ALA A 247 -10.04 -14.26 13.57
CA ALA A 247 -9.89 -15.43 14.42
C ALA A 247 -8.44 -15.92 14.48
N GLY A 248 -7.92 -16.12 15.69
CA GLY A 248 -6.53 -16.53 15.93
C GLY A 248 -5.47 -15.53 15.48
N ALA A 249 -5.83 -14.29 15.11
CA ALA A 249 -4.85 -13.28 14.69
C ALA A 249 -3.93 -12.86 15.85
N HIS A 250 -2.67 -12.53 15.52
CA HIS A 250 -1.68 -12.03 16.48
C HIS A 250 -1.65 -10.50 16.40
N LEU A 251 -2.35 -9.84 17.32
CA LEU A 251 -2.62 -8.40 17.36
C LEU A 251 -1.96 -7.71 18.57
N LEU A 252 -0.93 -8.32 19.16
CA LEU A 252 -0.20 -7.78 20.30
C LEU A 252 0.17 -6.31 20.10
N GLN A 253 -0.19 -5.44 21.06
CA GLN A 253 0.09 -4.00 21.06
C GLN A 253 -0.45 -3.24 19.84
N SER A 254 -1.49 -3.74 19.16
CA SER A 254 -2.15 -3.00 18.07
C SER A 254 -3.06 -1.89 18.60
N ILE A 255 -3.40 -0.93 17.74
CA ILE A 255 -4.25 0.22 18.09
C ILE A 255 -5.51 0.21 17.24
N PHE A 256 -6.66 -0.03 17.85
CA PHE A 256 -8.00 0.01 17.29
C PHE A 256 -8.82 1.23 17.73
N LEU A 257 -8.16 2.31 18.19
CA LEU A 257 -8.83 3.53 18.64
C LEU A 257 -9.91 4.00 17.64
N ARG A 258 -11.18 4.03 18.06
CA ARG A 258 -12.34 4.40 17.23
C ARG A 258 -12.55 3.56 15.96
N ALA A 259 -11.99 2.34 15.91
CA ALA A 259 -12.26 1.40 14.84
C ALA A 259 -13.68 0.83 14.97
N ASP A 260 -14.24 0.40 13.85
CA ASP A 260 -15.51 -0.31 13.80
C ASP A 260 -15.25 -1.80 13.59
N LEU A 261 -15.48 -2.62 14.61
CA LEU A 261 -15.38 -4.07 14.61
C LEU A 261 -16.76 -4.74 14.71
N SER A 262 -17.83 -4.05 14.33
CA SER A 262 -19.20 -4.59 14.42
C SER A 262 -19.29 -5.97 13.76
N ASP A 263 -19.81 -6.95 14.49
CA ASP A 263 -19.99 -8.34 14.03
C ASP A 263 -18.69 -9.04 13.57
N ALA A 264 -17.51 -8.51 13.92
CA ALA A 264 -16.23 -9.14 13.63
C ALA A 264 -15.98 -10.38 14.51
N ASP A 265 -15.20 -11.33 13.98
CA ASP A 265 -14.77 -12.53 14.72
C ASP A 265 -13.32 -12.37 15.21
N CYS A 266 -13.12 -12.06 16.48
CA CYS A 266 -11.81 -12.02 17.15
C CYS A 266 -11.53 -13.27 18.00
N SER A 267 -12.22 -14.38 17.75
CA SER A 267 -12.11 -15.57 18.60
C SER A 267 -10.69 -16.14 18.60
N GLY A 268 -10.14 -16.40 19.79
CA GLY A 268 -8.78 -16.89 19.98
C GLY A 268 -7.68 -15.90 19.55
N ALA A 269 -8.02 -14.66 19.19
CA ALA A 269 -7.02 -13.66 18.82
C ALA A 269 -6.20 -13.22 20.04
N ASN A 270 -4.94 -12.86 19.80
CA ASN A 270 -4.08 -12.25 20.82
C ASN A 270 -4.11 -10.72 20.68
N LEU A 271 -4.88 -10.07 21.53
CA LEU A 271 -5.07 -8.62 21.65
C LEU A 271 -4.35 -8.05 22.90
N ASP A 272 -3.35 -8.75 23.45
CA ASP A 272 -2.64 -8.28 24.63
C ASP A 272 -2.06 -6.87 24.42
N GLN A 273 -2.25 -6.00 25.42
CA GLN A 273 -1.78 -4.61 25.42
C GLN A 273 -2.27 -3.77 24.23
N SER A 274 -3.32 -4.20 23.55
CA SER A 274 -3.93 -3.43 22.47
C SER A 274 -4.81 -2.30 23.01
N VAL A 275 -5.04 -1.29 22.18
CA VAL A 275 -5.90 -0.14 22.51
C VAL A 275 -7.16 -0.19 21.67
N LEU A 276 -8.28 -0.61 22.24
CA LEU A 276 -9.62 -0.58 21.65
C LEU A 276 -10.49 0.57 22.18
N ALA A 277 -9.88 1.58 22.81
CA ALA A 277 -10.63 2.70 23.38
C ALA A 277 -11.53 3.34 22.31
N GLU A 278 -12.79 3.64 22.70
CA GLU A 278 -13.82 4.22 21.84
C GLU A 278 -14.12 3.44 20.54
N ALA A 279 -13.70 2.17 20.44
CA ALA A 279 -14.05 1.31 19.31
C ALA A 279 -15.52 0.86 19.39
N THR A 280 -16.13 0.66 18.22
CA THR A 280 -17.44 -0.01 18.12
C THR A 280 -17.19 -1.50 17.96
N CYS A 281 -17.56 -2.30 18.95
CA CYS A 281 -17.44 -3.76 18.98
C CYS A 281 -18.81 -4.42 19.16
N LEU A 282 -19.84 -3.85 18.55
CA LEU A 282 -21.22 -4.34 18.59
C LEU A 282 -21.28 -5.76 18.03
N GLY A 283 -21.73 -6.75 18.81
CA GLY A 283 -21.82 -8.13 18.34
C GLY A 283 -20.47 -8.83 18.08
N THR A 284 -19.34 -8.21 18.41
CA THR A 284 -18.01 -8.79 18.17
C THR A 284 -17.80 -10.04 19.02
N ARG A 285 -17.23 -11.09 18.43
CA ARG A 285 -16.85 -12.30 19.14
C ARG A 285 -15.42 -12.24 19.64
N PHE A 286 -15.23 -12.28 20.96
CA PHE A 286 -13.94 -12.36 21.63
C PHE A 286 -13.73 -13.73 22.31
N ASP A 287 -14.45 -14.77 21.89
CA ASP A 287 -14.38 -16.11 22.49
C ASP A 287 -12.95 -16.63 22.57
N GLY A 288 -12.45 -16.93 23.77
CA GLY A 288 -11.08 -17.41 23.98
C GLY A 288 -9.96 -16.42 23.60
N ALA A 289 -10.28 -15.17 23.28
CA ALA A 289 -9.30 -14.15 22.94
C ALA A 289 -8.48 -13.73 24.18
N SER A 290 -7.22 -13.38 23.97
CA SER A 290 -6.38 -12.79 25.03
C SER A 290 -6.44 -11.27 24.93
N LEU A 291 -6.98 -10.60 25.95
CA LEU A 291 -7.11 -9.14 26.05
C LEU A 291 -6.35 -8.61 27.26
N ARG A 292 -5.24 -9.25 27.64
CA ARG A 292 -4.51 -8.91 28.85
C ARG A 292 -3.95 -7.51 28.74
N HIS A 293 -4.21 -6.68 29.73
CA HIS A 293 -3.81 -5.27 29.73
C HIS A 293 -4.34 -4.47 28.53
N ALA A 294 -5.35 -4.97 27.81
CA ALA A 294 -5.97 -4.21 26.72
C ALA A 294 -6.77 -3.04 27.29
N ASP A 295 -6.90 -1.96 26.51
CA ASP A 295 -7.69 -0.80 26.89
C ASP A 295 -8.97 -0.75 26.06
N LEU A 296 -10.12 -1.07 26.68
CA LEU A 296 -11.45 -0.98 26.07
C LEU A 296 -12.22 0.24 26.61
N SER A 297 -11.53 1.26 27.13
CA SER A 297 -12.21 2.42 27.73
C SER A 297 -13.15 3.08 26.73
N ARG A 298 -14.42 3.26 27.13
CA ARG A 298 -15.50 3.82 26.30
C ARG A 298 -15.80 3.07 25.00
N ALA A 299 -15.35 1.82 24.87
CA ALA A 299 -15.76 0.98 23.75
C ALA A 299 -17.25 0.64 23.85
N ASP A 300 -17.91 0.54 22.70
CA ASP A 300 -19.21 -0.10 22.59
C ASP A 300 -18.98 -1.61 22.47
N VAL A 301 -19.39 -2.40 23.44
CA VAL A 301 -19.30 -3.87 23.36
C VAL A 301 -20.69 -4.51 23.44
N ALA A 302 -21.75 -3.74 23.16
CA ALA A 302 -23.09 -4.27 23.23
C ALA A 302 -23.23 -5.55 22.39
N ARG A 303 -23.89 -6.58 22.94
CA ARG A 303 -24.05 -7.91 22.32
C ARG A 303 -22.75 -8.64 21.98
N ALA A 304 -21.58 -8.15 22.42
CA ALA A 304 -20.32 -8.86 22.23
C ALA A 304 -20.24 -10.10 23.12
N VAL A 305 -19.42 -11.07 22.71
CA VAL A 305 -19.27 -12.35 23.42
C VAL A 305 -17.84 -12.50 23.91
N PHE A 306 -17.65 -12.72 25.21
CA PHE A 306 -16.35 -12.84 25.88
C PHE A 306 -16.14 -14.22 26.53
N THR A 307 -16.81 -15.27 26.05
CA THR A 307 -16.72 -16.61 26.65
C THR A 307 -15.27 -17.12 26.62
N GLY A 308 -14.69 -17.34 27.80
CA GLY A 308 -13.29 -17.80 27.92
C GLY A 308 -12.22 -16.77 27.56
N ALA A 309 -12.59 -15.50 27.35
CA ALA A 309 -11.63 -14.43 27.08
C ALA A 309 -10.75 -14.14 28.31
N ALA A 310 -9.47 -13.87 28.09
CA ALA A 310 -8.51 -13.54 29.14
C ALA A 310 -8.47 -12.01 29.34
N LEU A 311 -9.10 -11.52 30.40
CA LEU A 311 -9.30 -10.08 30.68
C LEU A 311 -8.39 -9.54 31.78
N GLU A 312 -7.29 -10.23 32.11
CA GLU A 312 -6.42 -9.84 33.21
C GLU A 312 -5.89 -8.42 33.00
N ARG A 313 -6.26 -7.53 33.92
CA ARG A 313 -5.94 -6.09 33.91
C ARG A 313 -6.41 -5.35 32.65
N ALA A 314 -7.36 -5.90 31.89
CA ALA A 314 -8.04 -5.18 30.82
C ALA A 314 -8.81 -3.99 31.42
N ARG A 315 -8.72 -2.81 30.81
CA ARG A 315 -9.46 -1.62 31.26
C ARG A 315 -10.83 -1.61 30.61
N LEU A 316 -11.88 -1.65 31.41
CA LEU A 316 -13.28 -1.61 30.97
C LEU A 316 -13.95 -0.29 31.37
N HIS A 317 -13.18 0.79 31.51
CA HIS A 317 -13.68 2.06 32.01
C HIS A 317 -14.73 2.66 31.06
N ARG A 318 -15.96 2.79 31.55
CA ARG A 318 -17.13 3.34 30.84
C ARG A 318 -17.46 2.62 29.55
N VAL A 319 -17.21 1.31 29.51
CA VAL A 319 -17.69 0.44 28.44
C VAL A 319 -19.21 0.48 28.35
N MET A 320 -19.75 0.47 27.13
CA MET A 320 -21.20 0.31 26.89
C MET A 320 -21.45 -1.18 26.63
N ASP A 321 -22.01 -1.90 27.60
CA ASP A 321 -22.06 -3.36 27.61
C ASP A 321 -23.49 -3.94 27.60
N GLU A 322 -24.45 -3.24 26.99
CA GLU A 322 -25.84 -3.71 26.84
C GLU A 322 -25.89 -5.10 26.17
N ASP A 323 -26.59 -6.05 26.79
CA ASP A 323 -26.71 -7.45 26.32
C ASP A 323 -25.36 -8.16 26.05
N THR A 324 -24.27 -7.73 26.69
CA THR A 324 -22.95 -8.37 26.52
C THR A 324 -22.87 -9.71 27.24
N GLU A 325 -22.39 -10.73 26.55
CA GLU A 325 -22.14 -12.06 27.12
C GLU A 325 -20.74 -12.12 27.75
N TRP A 326 -20.67 -11.79 29.04
CA TRP A 326 -19.43 -11.85 29.79
C TRP A 326 -19.09 -13.28 30.25
N GLY A 327 -17.81 -13.66 30.08
CA GLY A 327 -17.19 -14.75 30.84
C GLY A 327 -16.71 -14.29 32.23
N ASP A 328 -15.58 -14.81 32.70
CA ASP A 328 -14.93 -14.29 33.91
C ASP A 328 -14.27 -12.93 33.62
N ARG A 329 -14.82 -11.86 34.21
CA ARG A 329 -14.27 -10.51 34.15
C ARG A 329 -13.70 -10.01 35.49
N SER A 330 -13.56 -10.89 36.49
CA SER A 330 -13.12 -10.51 37.85
C SER A 330 -11.70 -9.93 37.89
N ALA A 331 -10.85 -10.30 36.93
CA ALA A 331 -9.49 -9.80 36.80
C ALA A 331 -9.38 -8.49 35.98
N ALA A 332 -10.49 -8.00 35.42
CA ALA A 332 -10.54 -6.75 34.67
C ALA A 332 -10.57 -5.53 35.62
N LEU A 333 -10.11 -4.38 35.12
CA LEU A 333 -10.19 -3.10 35.80
C LEU A 333 -11.52 -2.43 35.43
N ALA A 334 -12.41 -2.31 36.42
CA ALA A 334 -13.70 -1.64 36.29
C ALA A 334 -13.54 -0.10 36.20
N ASP A 335 -14.67 0.60 36.25
CA ASP A 335 -14.71 2.06 36.22
C ASP A 335 -13.84 2.73 37.29
N ASP A 336 -12.99 3.65 36.84
CA ASP A 336 -12.23 4.54 37.70
C ASP A 336 -13.06 5.79 38.02
N ALA A 337 -13.50 5.90 39.28
CA ALA A 337 -14.35 7.00 39.74
C ALA A 337 -13.60 8.34 39.78
N GLU A 338 -12.31 8.35 40.08
CA GLU A 338 -11.49 9.57 40.10
C GLU A 338 -11.27 10.07 38.67
N LEU A 339 -10.96 9.14 37.76
CA LEU A 339 -10.87 9.45 36.33
C LEU A 339 -12.20 9.95 35.79
N THR A 340 -13.33 9.31 36.15
CA THR A 340 -14.68 9.77 35.76
C THR A 340 -14.93 11.20 36.25
N ALA A 341 -14.63 11.49 37.52
CA ALA A 341 -14.84 12.81 38.10
C ALA A 341 -13.96 13.87 37.42
N ALA A 342 -12.73 13.52 37.04
CA ALA A 342 -11.83 14.39 36.28
C ALA A 342 -12.35 14.64 34.85
N GLU A 343 -12.84 13.60 34.16
CA GLU A 343 -13.39 13.72 32.80
C GLU A 343 -14.68 14.53 32.74
N LEU A 344 -15.55 14.45 33.76
CA LEU A 344 -16.81 15.19 33.84
C LEU A 344 -16.65 16.59 34.43
N TRP A 345 -15.47 16.95 34.90
CA TRP A 345 -15.24 18.24 35.54
C TRP A 345 -15.45 19.39 34.55
N GLN A 346 -16.36 20.30 34.89
CA GLN A 346 -16.53 21.57 34.21
C GLN A 346 -16.10 22.73 35.12
N PRO A 347 -15.43 23.76 34.60
CA PRO A 347 -15.11 24.95 35.39
C PRO A 347 -16.41 25.65 35.84
N LYS A 348 -16.50 26.00 37.11
CA LYS A 348 -17.64 26.79 37.63
C LYS A 348 -17.71 28.12 36.87
N GLU A 349 -18.90 28.47 36.34
CA GLU A 349 -19.13 29.75 35.67
C GLU A 349 -18.66 30.91 36.57
N ARG A 350 -17.84 31.81 36.02
CA ARG A 350 -17.51 33.06 36.71
C ARG A 350 -18.79 33.88 36.81
N ALA A 351 -19.18 34.25 38.04
CA ALA A 351 -20.27 35.19 38.27
C ALA A 351 -20.09 36.44 37.38
N PRO A 352 -21.17 36.97 36.75
CA PRO A 352 -21.05 38.11 35.87
C PRO A 352 -20.42 39.29 36.62
N ALA A 353 -19.45 39.95 35.97
CA ALA A 353 -18.84 41.15 36.50
C ALA A 353 -19.95 42.15 36.82
N ARG A 354 -20.00 42.62 38.06
CA ARG A 354 -20.92 43.69 38.47
C ARG A 354 -20.68 44.88 37.53
N THR A 355 -21.66 45.20 36.69
CA THR A 355 -21.68 46.48 35.97
C THR A 355 -21.80 47.55 37.04
N ASN A 356 -20.70 48.29 37.27
CA ASN A 356 -20.75 49.49 38.10
C ASN A 356 -21.67 50.49 37.42
N GLY A 357 -22.85 50.66 38.00
CA GLY A 357 -23.74 51.77 37.70
C GLY A 357 -23.13 53.09 38.16
N GLU A 358 -23.37 54.10 37.32
CA GLU A 358 -23.74 55.46 37.67
C GLU A 358 -22.78 56.29 38.55
N THR A 359 -22.15 57.28 37.91
CA THR A 359 -22.17 58.68 38.36
C THR A 359 -22.29 59.59 37.17
#